data_AF-A0A535ADH2-F1
#
_entry.id   AF-A0A535ADH2-F1
#
_cell.length_a   1.000
_cell.length_b   1.000
_cell.length_c   1.000
_cell.angle_alpha   90.00
_cell.angle_beta   90.00
_cell.angle_gamma   90.00
#
_symmetry.space_group_name_H-M   'P 1'
#
loop_
_entity.id
_entity.type
_entity.pdbx_description
1 polymer ?
#
loop_
_entity_poly.entity_id
_entity_poly.type
_entity_poly.pdbx_seq_one_letter_code
_entity_poly.pdbx_strand_id
1 'polypeptide(L)'
;MLGFEAIRTTRRRLRAAFLVGMAAVFPPALAHGHFILVAPDSWMSQDSVGLPEKLGPCGNEGGGTPTGKVTAFHPGQTIAVTIGEVITHPGHYRVALSVSDRRELPAEPTVTPDTGDPCGRAAIEDPPTFPILADNVLPHTDPFAGPQTFTVTLPADVTCRKCTLQVLEFMSNHPAPCFYHHCADISIQGTPVATTSTTSPILPPGGTTTTTVPCPTPRCSLEAAVQGAACGPDTIPAAIKQKLARAPELLDESLTSPPAKARSLRKKAKHLLTRAGAAALRASRGRKPKLSAGCVASIKQTTSSTRSSTS
;
A
#
# COMPACT_ATOMS: atom_id res chain seq x y z
N MET A 1 -37.75 -79.04 -51.37
CA MET A 1 -36.87 -77.86 -51.34
C MET A 1 -37.77 -76.65 -51.10
N LEU A 2 -38.01 -76.25 -49.83
CA LEU A 2 -37.33 -75.11 -49.17
C LEU A 2 -37.28 -73.89 -50.09
N GLY A 3 -37.92 -72.74 -49.86
CA GLY A 3 -38.73 -72.24 -48.75
C GLY A 3 -39.19 -70.83 -49.13
N PHE A 4 -40.37 -70.42 -48.65
CA PHE A 4 -40.94 -69.07 -48.74
C PHE A 4 -40.28 -68.15 -47.72
N GLU A 5 -39.90 -66.94 -48.13
CA GLU A 5 -39.89 -65.68 -47.33
C GLU A 5 -39.33 -64.57 -48.23
N ALA A 6 -39.61 -63.29 -48.12
CA ALA A 6 -40.71 -62.48 -47.62
C ALA A 6 -40.36 -61.04 -47.99
N ILE A 7 -41.38 -60.26 -48.33
CA ILE A 7 -41.34 -58.86 -48.75
C ILE A 7 -40.65 -57.96 -47.70
N ARG A 8 -39.70 -57.11 -48.13
CA ARG A 8 -39.30 -55.89 -47.37
C ARG A 8 -39.23 -54.65 -48.25
N THR A 9 -40.35 -53.95 -48.27
CA THR A 9 -40.51 -52.48 -48.13
C THR A 9 -39.36 -51.56 -48.55
N THR A 10 -39.66 -50.80 -49.60
CA THR A 10 -39.22 -49.45 -49.94
C THR A 10 -39.08 -48.52 -48.73
N ARG A 11 -38.02 -47.70 -48.66
CA ARG A 11 -38.11 -46.28 -48.22
C ARG A 11 -36.81 -45.50 -48.49
N ARG A 12 -37.03 -44.32 -49.07
CA ARG A 12 -36.07 -43.27 -49.45
C ARG A 12 -35.00 -43.02 -48.38
N ARG A 13 -33.73 -42.95 -48.81
CA ARG A 13 -32.63 -42.41 -48.00
C ARG A 13 -32.86 -40.90 -47.81
N LEU A 14 -33.42 -40.52 -46.67
CA LEU A 14 -33.43 -39.15 -46.18
C LEU A 14 -31.99 -38.77 -45.82
N ARG A 15 -31.46 -37.72 -46.47
CA ARG A 15 -30.24 -37.03 -46.06
C ARG A 15 -30.54 -36.28 -44.76
N ALA A 16 -30.20 -36.86 -43.62
CA ALA A 16 -30.19 -36.13 -42.35
C ALA A 16 -28.87 -35.35 -42.27
N ALA A 17 -28.94 -34.04 -42.49
CA ALA A 17 -27.85 -33.12 -42.22
C ALA A 17 -27.68 -33.00 -40.70
N PHE A 18 -26.56 -33.52 -40.18
CA PHE A 18 -26.13 -33.29 -38.80
C PHE A 18 -25.61 -31.84 -38.72
N LEU A 19 -26.45 -30.90 -38.32
CA LEU A 19 -26.00 -29.59 -37.86
C LEU A 19 -25.53 -29.77 -36.41
N VAL A 20 -24.22 -29.96 -36.24
CA VAL A 20 -23.56 -29.84 -34.94
C VAL A 20 -23.64 -28.37 -34.54
N GLY A 21 -24.59 -28.04 -33.66
CA GLY A 21 -24.67 -26.74 -33.00
C GLY A 21 -23.46 -26.57 -32.09
N MET A 22 -22.41 -25.92 -32.59
CA MET A 22 -21.27 -25.50 -31.79
C MET A 22 -21.73 -24.32 -30.93
N ALA A 23 -22.29 -24.62 -29.75
CA ALA A 23 -22.46 -23.61 -28.71
C ALA A 23 -21.06 -23.13 -28.32
N ALA A 24 -20.66 -21.98 -28.86
CA ALA A 24 -19.46 -21.29 -28.42
C ALA A 24 -19.66 -20.91 -26.95
N VAL A 25 -19.13 -21.72 -26.05
CA VAL A 25 -18.94 -21.35 -24.65
C VAL A 25 -17.84 -20.29 -24.68
N PHE A 26 -18.24 -19.03 -24.82
CA PHE A 26 -17.34 -17.92 -24.55
C PHE A 26 -17.00 -18.03 -23.05
N PRO A 27 -15.73 -18.25 -22.68
CA PRO A 27 -15.36 -18.06 -21.29
C PRO A 27 -15.74 -16.62 -20.92
N PRO A 28 -16.39 -16.39 -19.76
CA PRO A 28 -16.57 -15.02 -19.29
C PRO A 28 -15.18 -14.38 -19.28
N ALA A 29 -15.04 -13.26 -19.98
CA ALA A 29 -13.84 -12.45 -19.84
C ALA A 29 -13.65 -12.23 -18.33
N LEU A 30 -12.50 -12.63 -17.79
CA LEU A 30 -12.14 -12.26 -16.45
C LEU A 30 -12.09 -10.73 -16.44
N ALA A 31 -13.21 -10.11 -16.06
CA ALA A 31 -13.29 -8.69 -15.81
C ALA A 31 -12.34 -8.44 -14.65
N HIS A 32 -11.17 -7.93 -14.98
CA HIS A 32 -10.17 -7.49 -14.03
C HIS A 32 -10.68 -6.15 -13.47
N GLY A 33 -11.75 -6.18 -12.70
CA GLY A 33 -12.28 -4.99 -12.06
C GLY A 33 -11.20 -4.37 -11.18
N HIS A 34 -10.78 -3.12 -11.44
CA HIS A 34 -9.81 -2.41 -10.61
C HIS A 34 -9.85 -0.88 -10.79
N PHE A 35 -9.48 -0.14 -9.74
CA PHE A 35 -9.26 1.30 -9.77
C PHE A 35 -7.87 1.68 -9.25
N ILE A 36 -7.36 2.83 -9.68
CA ILE A 36 -6.06 3.35 -9.26
C ILE A 36 -6.31 4.51 -8.31
N LEU A 37 -5.72 4.49 -7.12
CA LEU A 37 -5.59 5.70 -6.31
C LEU A 37 -4.47 6.57 -6.90
N VAL A 38 -4.86 7.67 -7.53
CA VAL A 38 -3.96 8.63 -8.18
C VAL A 38 -3.45 9.67 -7.20
N ALA A 39 -4.34 10.19 -6.35
CA ALA A 39 -3.99 11.14 -5.30
C ALA A 39 -4.90 10.96 -4.07
N PRO A 40 -4.38 11.03 -2.83
CA PRO A 40 -2.97 11.11 -2.49
C PRO A 40 -2.20 9.84 -2.92
N ASP A 41 -0.87 9.91 -2.94
CA ASP A 41 -0.03 8.79 -3.39
C ASP A 41 -0.37 7.49 -2.63
N SER A 42 -0.63 6.40 -3.37
CA SER A 42 -0.93 5.10 -2.78
C SER A 42 0.23 4.57 -1.94
N TRP A 43 -0.10 3.91 -0.83
CA TRP A 43 0.85 3.27 0.07
C TRP A 43 1.55 2.05 -0.55
N MET A 44 0.95 1.47 -1.59
CA MET A 44 1.39 0.28 -2.30
C MET A 44 1.55 0.62 -3.78
N SER A 45 2.58 0.10 -4.42
CA SER A 45 2.72 0.24 -5.87
C SER A 45 1.56 -0.48 -6.56
N GLN A 46 0.89 0.24 -7.46
CA GLN A 46 -0.21 -0.25 -8.27
C GLN A 46 0.32 -0.62 -9.66
N ASP A 47 -0.22 -1.67 -10.28
CA ASP A 47 0.01 -1.95 -11.70
C ASP A 47 -0.87 -1.07 -12.62
N SER A 48 -0.95 -1.40 -13.91
CA SER A 48 -1.73 -0.61 -14.87
C SER A 48 -3.24 -0.67 -14.67
N VAL A 49 -3.75 -1.58 -13.83
CA VAL A 49 -5.17 -1.69 -13.54
C VAL A 49 -5.51 -1.26 -12.10
N GLY A 50 -4.56 -1.36 -11.16
CA GLY A 50 -4.79 -0.95 -9.77
C GLY A 50 -4.39 -1.98 -8.73
N LEU A 51 -3.88 -3.16 -9.12
CA LEU A 51 -3.55 -4.20 -8.15
C LEU A 51 -2.33 -3.85 -7.29
N PRO A 52 -2.30 -4.25 -6.00
CA PRO A 52 -3.33 -4.97 -5.25
C PRO A 52 -4.40 -4.06 -4.63
N GLU A 53 -5.60 -4.58 -4.48
CA GLU A 53 -6.76 -3.86 -3.97
C GLU A 53 -7.90 -4.73 -3.44
N LYS A 54 -7.85 -6.06 -3.60
CA LYS A 54 -8.96 -6.96 -3.25
C LYS A 54 -9.00 -7.33 -1.79
N LEU A 55 -7.85 -7.34 -1.11
CA LEU A 55 -7.78 -7.70 0.30
C LEU A 55 -7.87 -6.45 1.17
N GLY A 56 -8.98 -6.36 1.92
CA GLY A 56 -9.17 -5.32 2.91
C GLY A 56 -8.11 -5.32 4.02
N PRO A 57 -7.84 -4.15 4.64
CA PRO A 57 -8.51 -2.87 4.39
C PRO A 57 -7.82 -2.00 3.33
N CYS A 58 -6.69 -2.42 2.74
CA CYS A 58 -5.83 -1.50 1.97
C CYS A 58 -5.26 -2.07 0.67
N GLY A 59 -5.65 -3.27 0.23
CA GLY A 59 -5.06 -3.90 -0.95
C GLY A 59 -3.64 -4.41 -0.66
N ASN A 60 -3.50 -5.70 -0.37
CA ASN A 60 -2.19 -6.30 -0.06
C ASN A 60 -2.10 -7.80 -0.40
N GLU A 61 -2.95 -8.30 -1.29
CA GLU A 61 -2.98 -9.70 -1.70
C GLU A 61 -1.75 -10.14 -2.52
N GLY A 62 -0.89 -9.21 -2.92
CA GLY A 62 0.37 -9.50 -3.64
C GLY A 62 0.55 -8.60 -4.86
N GLY A 63 1.66 -8.74 -5.58
CA GLY A 63 1.95 -7.95 -6.79
C GLY A 63 2.48 -6.53 -6.54
N GLY A 64 2.08 -5.89 -5.43
CA GLY A 64 2.56 -4.56 -5.04
C GLY A 64 3.75 -4.57 -4.07
N THR A 65 4.43 -3.42 -3.98
CA THR A 65 5.49 -3.11 -3.01
C THR A 65 5.16 -1.83 -2.24
N PRO A 66 5.37 -1.77 -0.92
CA PRO A 66 5.10 -0.54 -0.16
C PRO A 66 5.93 0.64 -0.70
N THR A 67 5.26 1.74 -1.04
CA THR A 67 5.89 2.91 -1.67
C THR A 67 6.69 3.75 -0.69
N GLY A 68 6.29 3.75 0.59
CA GLY A 68 6.88 4.57 1.64
C GLY A 68 6.57 6.07 1.51
N LYS A 69 5.75 6.46 0.54
CA LYS A 69 5.32 7.85 0.34
C LYS A 69 4.39 8.28 1.46
N VAL A 70 4.50 9.54 1.90
CA VAL A 70 3.61 10.14 2.90
C VAL A 70 3.21 11.52 2.41
N THR A 71 1.93 11.72 2.12
CA THR A 71 1.42 13.03 1.67
C THR A 71 1.12 13.91 2.88
N ALA A 72 1.62 15.15 2.90
CA ALA A 72 1.44 16.07 4.03
C ALA A 72 0.23 16.99 3.86
N PHE A 73 -0.55 17.11 4.93
CA PHE A 73 -1.74 17.95 5.04
C PHE A 73 -1.80 18.64 6.41
N HIS A 74 -2.74 19.57 6.55
CA HIS A 74 -3.04 20.29 7.77
C HIS A 74 -4.38 19.83 8.40
N PRO A 75 -4.54 19.95 9.74
CA PRO A 75 -5.83 19.74 10.37
C PRO A 75 -6.91 20.64 9.75
N GLY A 76 -8.10 20.11 9.51
CA GLY A 76 -9.21 20.86 8.92
C GLY A 76 -9.07 21.11 7.41
N GLN A 77 -7.97 20.68 6.78
CA GLN A 77 -7.75 20.90 5.37
C GLN A 77 -8.77 20.11 4.53
N THR A 78 -9.38 20.78 3.55
CA THR A 78 -10.10 20.10 2.47
C THR A 78 -9.11 19.65 1.41
N ILE A 79 -9.00 18.35 1.23
CA ILE A 79 -8.02 17.70 0.35
C ILE A 79 -8.70 17.13 -0.89
N ALA A 80 -7.96 17.07 -1.99
CA ALA A 80 -8.39 16.37 -3.20
C ALA A 80 -8.05 14.89 -3.12
N VAL A 81 -9.01 14.04 -3.47
CA VAL A 81 -8.83 12.61 -3.71
C VAL A 81 -9.12 12.36 -5.18
N THR A 82 -8.17 11.76 -5.88
CA THR A 82 -8.29 11.42 -7.30
C THR A 82 -8.21 9.92 -7.49
N ILE A 83 -9.22 9.36 -8.13
CA ILE A 83 -9.27 7.95 -8.54
C ILE A 83 -9.22 7.85 -10.05
N GLY A 84 -8.63 6.78 -10.56
CA GLY A 84 -8.69 6.39 -11.97
C GLY A 84 -9.29 5.00 -12.08
N GLU A 85 -10.58 4.92 -12.33
CA GLU A 85 -11.26 3.64 -12.52
C GLU A 85 -10.93 3.09 -13.92
N VAL A 86 -10.21 1.97 -13.96
CA VAL A 86 -9.72 1.39 -15.23
C VAL A 86 -10.76 0.45 -15.83
N ILE A 87 -11.53 -0.22 -14.96
CA ILE A 87 -12.70 -1.03 -15.34
C ILE A 87 -13.88 -0.55 -14.51
N THR A 88 -14.96 -0.17 -15.19
CA THR A 88 -16.16 0.40 -14.56
C THR A 88 -16.96 -0.63 -13.76
N HIS A 89 -17.35 -0.23 -12.55
CA HIS A 89 -18.33 -0.90 -11.71
C HIS A 89 -19.43 0.07 -11.31
N PRO A 90 -20.71 -0.27 -11.56
CA PRO A 90 -21.81 0.48 -10.98
C PRO A 90 -21.66 0.52 -9.46
N GLY A 91 -21.68 1.68 -8.83
CA GLY A 91 -21.27 1.76 -7.43
C GLY A 91 -21.02 3.17 -6.94
N HIS A 92 -20.22 3.27 -5.88
CA HIS A 92 -19.78 4.53 -5.26
C HIS A 92 -18.51 4.29 -4.44
N TYR A 93 -17.89 5.38 -3.97
CA TYR A 93 -16.71 5.31 -3.11
C TYR A 93 -17.01 5.85 -1.70
N ARG A 94 -16.17 5.40 -0.76
CA ARG A 94 -16.11 5.88 0.62
C ARG A 94 -14.68 6.24 0.99
N VAL A 95 -14.51 7.27 1.81
CA VAL A 95 -13.21 7.65 2.38
C VAL A 95 -13.26 7.57 3.90
N ALA A 96 -12.28 6.87 4.48
CA ALA A 96 -12.12 6.75 5.93
C ALA A 96 -10.68 7.07 6.36
N LEU A 97 -10.52 7.51 7.61
CA LEU A 97 -9.22 7.89 8.18
C LEU A 97 -8.92 7.07 9.43
N SER A 98 -7.78 6.38 9.44
CA SER A 98 -7.17 5.83 10.63
C SER A 98 -5.97 6.67 11.06
N VAL A 99 -5.89 6.97 12.36
CA VAL A 99 -4.88 7.88 12.93
C VAL A 99 -3.59 7.15 13.31
N SER A 100 -3.70 5.95 13.87
CA SER A 100 -2.56 5.25 14.46
C SER A 100 -2.20 3.96 13.74
N ASP A 101 -3.21 3.18 13.35
CA ASP A 101 -3.00 1.86 12.77
C ASP A 101 -4.13 1.47 11.82
N ARG A 102 -3.78 0.92 10.65
CA ARG A 102 -4.74 0.52 9.61
C ARG A 102 -5.82 -0.45 10.07
N ARG A 103 -5.57 -1.19 11.15
CA ARG A 103 -6.57 -2.07 11.78
C ARG A 103 -7.70 -1.32 12.47
N GLU A 104 -7.53 -0.01 12.71
CA GLU A 104 -8.55 0.89 13.24
C GLU A 104 -9.47 1.46 12.14
N LEU A 105 -9.19 1.18 10.86
CA LEU A 105 -10.12 1.50 9.79
C LEU A 105 -11.46 0.82 10.05
N PRO A 106 -12.59 1.48 9.73
CA PRO A 106 -13.91 0.88 9.90
C PRO A 106 -14.02 -0.39 9.06
N ALA A 107 -14.88 -1.31 9.52
CA ALA A 107 -15.24 -2.47 8.71
C ALA A 107 -15.89 -2.03 7.40
N GLU A 108 -15.82 -2.89 6.38
CA GLU A 108 -16.62 -2.70 5.17
C GLU A 108 -18.10 -2.50 5.52
N PRO A 109 -18.81 -1.61 4.80
CA PRO A 109 -20.24 -1.45 5.02
C PRO A 109 -20.98 -2.76 4.76
N THR A 110 -22.07 -2.94 5.50
CA THR A 110 -22.94 -4.11 5.32
C THR A 110 -23.53 -4.10 3.91
N VAL A 111 -23.40 -5.23 3.21
CA VAL A 111 -23.99 -5.43 1.88
C VAL A 111 -25.34 -6.13 2.02
N THR A 112 -26.35 -5.59 1.37
CA THR A 112 -27.65 -6.24 1.17
C THR A 112 -27.70 -6.75 -0.27
N PRO A 113 -27.76 -8.08 -0.49
CA PRO A 113 -27.85 -8.65 -1.83
C PRO A 113 -29.24 -8.41 -2.44
N ASP A 114 -29.30 -8.33 -3.77
CA ASP A 114 -30.54 -8.33 -4.54
C ASP A 114 -30.66 -9.65 -5.33
N THR A 115 -31.81 -9.89 -5.98
CA THR A 115 -32.03 -11.16 -6.70
C THR A 115 -31.09 -11.27 -7.89
N GLY A 116 -30.15 -12.22 -7.83
CA GLY A 116 -29.14 -12.42 -8.87
C GLY A 116 -27.90 -11.53 -8.74
N ASP A 117 -27.84 -10.67 -7.73
CA ASP A 117 -26.72 -9.78 -7.47
C ASP A 117 -26.27 -9.90 -6.00
N PRO A 118 -25.17 -10.64 -5.73
CA PRO A 118 -24.68 -10.80 -4.36
C PRO A 118 -24.16 -9.48 -3.76
N CYS A 119 -23.85 -8.48 -4.61
CA CYS A 119 -23.41 -7.16 -4.20
C CYS A 119 -24.47 -6.09 -4.51
N GLY A 120 -25.76 -6.35 -4.27
CA GLY A 120 -26.86 -5.43 -4.59
C GLY A 120 -26.67 -3.98 -4.13
N ARG A 121 -26.55 -3.76 -2.81
CA ARG A 121 -26.34 -2.42 -2.24
C ARG A 121 -25.48 -2.47 -0.97
N ALA A 122 -24.64 -1.46 -0.76
CA ALA A 122 -23.94 -1.25 0.51
C ALA A 122 -24.67 -0.22 1.38
N ALA A 123 -24.61 -0.40 2.70
CA ALA A 123 -25.08 0.60 3.66
C ALA A 123 -24.27 1.89 3.54
N ILE A 124 -24.96 3.03 3.40
CA ILE A 124 -24.39 4.37 3.29
C ILE A 124 -24.53 5.09 4.63
N GLU A 125 -23.47 5.76 5.08
CA GLU A 125 -23.46 6.64 6.24
C GLU A 125 -23.64 8.09 5.81
N ASP A 126 -24.83 8.65 6.09
CA ASP A 126 -25.19 10.02 5.76
C ASP A 126 -25.95 10.67 6.95
N PRO A 127 -25.41 11.72 7.60
CA PRO A 127 -24.10 12.32 7.32
C PRO A 127 -22.94 11.42 7.77
N PRO A 128 -21.79 11.45 7.08
CA PRO A 128 -20.61 10.70 7.50
C PRO A 128 -20.09 11.23 8.84
N THR A 129 -19.72 10.31 9.74
CA THR A 129 -19.12 10.62 11.03
C THR A 129 -17.73 9.98 11.15
N PHE A 130 -16.81 10.67 11.81
CA PHE A 130 -15.44 10.18 12.00
C PHE A 130 -15.45 8.77 12.63
N PRO A 131 -14.76 7.76 12.04
CA PRO A 131 -13.63 7.88 11.11
C PRO A 131 -13.98 7.96 9.61
N ILE A 132 -15.25 7.90 9.22
CA ILE A 132 -15.67 8.07 7.82
C ILE A 132 -15.71 9.58 7.51
N LEU A 133 -14.94 9.98 6.50
CA LEU A 133 -14.82 11.39 6.09
C LEU A 133 -15.79 11.76 4.96
N ALA A 134 -16.12 10.79 4.12
CA ALA A 134 -17.09 10.92 3.05
C ALA A 134 -17.61 9.53 2.67
N ASP A 135 -18.87 9.45 2.29
CA ASP A 135 -19.49 8.22 1.83
C ASP A 135 -20.45 8.50 0.68
N ASN A 136 -20.75 7.48 -0.12
CA ASN A 136 -21.57 7.59 -1.33
C ASN A 136 -21.08 8.71 -2.28
N VAL A 137 -19.77 8.87 -2.41
CA VAL A 137 -19.19 9.84 -3.36
C VAL A 137 -19.02 9.20 -4.73
N LEU A 138 -19.17 10.02 -5.77
CA LEU A 138 -19.12 9.60 -7.18
C LEU A 138 -20.04 8.38 -7.48
N PRO A 139 -21.33 8.39 -7.08
CA PRO A 139 -22.23 7.32 -7.45
C PRO A 139 -22.41 7.30 -8.97
N HIS A 140 -22.21 6.15 -9.59
CA HIS A 140 -22.25 6.01 -11.03
C HIS A 140 -22.64 4.60 -11.46
N THR A 141 -23.16 4.48 -12.68
CA THR A 141 -23.42 3.20 -13.35
C THR A 141 -22.71 3.07 -14.69
N ASP A 142 -22.28 4.22 -15.26
CA ASP A 142 -21.62 4.32 -16.55
C ASP A 142 -20.14 4.68 -16.36
N PRO A 143 -19.26 4.33 -17.32
CA PRO A 143 -17.84 4.62 -17.21
C PRO A 143 -17.53 6.10 -17.06
N PHE A 144 -16.58 6.43 -16.20
CA PHE A 144 -16.00 7.77 -16.18
C PHE A 144 -15.21 8.06 -17.47
N ALA A 145 -15.26 9.31 -17.94
CA ALA A 145 -14.49 9.77 -19.10
C ALA A 145 -12.97 9.87 -18.84
N GLY A 146 -12.53 9.62 -17.61
CA GLY A 146 -11.14 9.70 -17.15
C GLY A 146 -11.08 9.74 -15.63
N PRO A 147 -9.89 10.00 -15.04
CA PRO A 147 -9.74 10.12 -13.60
C PRO A 147 -10.72 11.13 -13.01
N GLN A 148 -11.33 10.77 -11.88
CA GLN A 148 -12.27 11.61 -11.16
C GLN A 148 -11.62 12.17 -9.91
N THR A 149 -11.86 13.44 -9.64
CA THR A 149 -11.40 14.12 -8.43
C THR A 149 -12.60 14.61 -7.62
N PHE A 150 -12.60 14.29 -6.34
CA PHE A 150 -13.54 14.81 -5.36
C PHE A 150 -12.78 15.33 -4.14
N THR A 151 -13.47 16.04 -3.24
CA THR A 151 -12.84 16.64 -2.07
C THR A 151 -13.38 16.04 -0.78
N VAL A 152 -12.51 15.87 0.22
CA VAL A 152 -12.89 15.47 1.59
C VAL A 152 -12.23 16.41 2.59
N THR A 153 -12.91 16.71 3.70
CA THR A 153 -12.35 17.55 4.76
C THR A 153 -11.75 16.70 5.86
N LEU A 154 -10.46 16.90 6.14
CA LEU A 154 -9.79 16.25 7.27
C LEU A 154 -10.28 16.84 8.60
N PRO A 155 -10.34 16.06 9.70
CA PRO A 155 -10.76 16.60 10.99
C PRO A 155 -9.83 17.73 11.48
N ALA A 156 -10.40 18.76 12.10
CA ALA A 156 -9.66 19.93 12.57
C ALA A 156 -8.85 19.66 13.85
N ASP A 157 -9.22 18.63 14.60
CA ASP A 157 -8.66 18.23 15.89
C ASP A 157 -7.78 16.97 15.81
N VAL A 158 -7.56 16.43 14.62
CA VAL A 158 -6.71 15.26 14.40
C VAL A 158 -5.33 15.68 13.89
N THR A 159 -4.29 15.11 14.48
CA THR A 159 -2.90 15.22 14.00
C THR A 159 -2.23 13.84 13.99
N CYS A 160 -1.33 13.61 13.04
CA CYS A 160 -0.55 12.38 12.95
C CYS A 160 0.68 12.55 12.07
N ARG A 161 1.70 11.75 12.34
CA ARG A 161 2.91 11.70 11.49
C ARG A 161 2.78 10.71 10.34
N LYS A 162 1.89 9.72 10.49
CA LYS A 162 1.61 8.69 9.49
C LYS A 162 0.24 8.04 9.76
N CYS A 163 -0.82 8.72 9.34
CA CYS A 163 -2.17 8.18 9.26
C CYS A 163 -2.33 7.33 7.99
N THR A 164 -3.43 6.57 7.93
CA THR A 164 -3.90 5.93 6.71
C THR A 164 -5.25 6.49 6.27
N LEU A 165 -5.30 7.03 5.06
CA LEU A 165 -6.53 7.41 4.38
C LEU A 165 -6.95 6.24 3.47
N GLN A 166 -8.07 5.59 3.78
CA GLN A 166 -8.63 4.53 2.95
C GLN A 166 -9.57 5.15 1.91
N VAL A 167 -9.48 4.66 0.67
CA VAL A 167 -10.48 4.86 -0.38
C VAL A 167 -11.04 3.48 -0.71
N LEU A 168 -12.33 3.30 -0.47
CA LEU A 168 -13.05 2.06 -0.66
C LEU A 168 -14.00 2.24 -1.85
N GLU A 169 -13.96 1.34 -2.81
CA GLU A 169 -14.94 1.25 -3.89
C GLU A 169 -15.95 0.17 -3.56
N PHE A 170 -17.25 0.50 -3.57
CA PHE A 170 -18.32 -0.50 -3.57
C PHE A 170 -18.77 -0.77 -5.00
N MET A 171 -18.87 -2.05 -5.36
CA MET A 171 -19.29 -2.50 -6.68
C MET A 171 -20.63 -3.23 -6.58
N SER A 172 -21.68 -2.63 -7.12
CA SER A 172 -22.96 -3.28 -7.39
C SER A 172 -22.97 -4.04 -8.71
N ASN A 173 -23.93 -4.95 -8.87
CA ASN A 173 -24.01 -5.85 -10.02
C ASN A 173 -22.70 -6.63 -10.25
N HIS A 174 -22.09 -7.08 -9.15
CA HIS A 174 -20.77 -7.69 -9.13
C HIS A 174 -20.78 -8.96 -8.27
N PRO A 175 -20.02 -10.02 -8.64
CA PRO A 175 -19.79 -11.14 -7.74
C PRO A 175 -18.98 -10.72 -6.50
N ALA A 176 -18.93 -11.54 -5.45
CA ALA A 176 -18.00 -11.26 -4.35
C ALA A 176 -16.52 -11.35 -4.81
N PRO A 177 -15.60 -10.54 -4.26
CA PRO A 177 -15.82 -9.52 -3.22
C PRO A 177 -16.54 -8.27 -3.74
N CYS A 178 -17.31 -7.61 -2.88
CA CYS A 178 -18.10 -6.42 -3.23
C CYS A 178 -17.31 -5.11 -3.13
N PHE A 179 -16.07 -5.17 -2.62
CA PHE A 179 -15.27 -3.99 -2.37
C PHE A 179 -13.83 -4.12 -2.88
N TYR A 180 -13.30 -3.00 -3.35
CA TYR A 180 -11.88 -2.81 -3.57
C TYR A 180 -11.33 -1.70 -2.69
N HIS A 181 -10.04 -1.81 -2.36
CA HIS A 181 -9.40 -1.09 -1.29
C HIS A 181 -8.10 -0.48 -1.76
N HIS A 182 -8.00 0.85 -1.68
CA HIS A 182 -6.74 1.55 -1.70
C HIS A 182 -6.52 2.33 -0.42
N CYS A 183 -5.25 2.57 -0.10
CA CYS A 183 -4.87 3.39 1.02
C CYS A 183 -3.78 4.38 0.61
N ALA A 184 -3.80 5.57 1.19
CA ALA A 184 -2.67 6.48 1.18
C ALA A 184 -2.12 6.62 2.59
N ASP A 185 -0.79 6.63 2.71
CA ASP A 185 -0.15 7.07 3.94
C ASP A 185 -0.10 8.61 3.90
N ILE A 186 -0.66 9.27 4.91
CA ILE A 186 -0.70 10.74 5.00
C ILE A 186 -0.16 11.22 6.35
N SER A 187 0.23 12.49 6.44
CA SER A 187 0.53 13.15 7.70
C SER A 187 -0.33 14.39 7.85
N ILE A 188 -0.81 14.63 9.06
CA ILE A 188 -1.66 15.76 9.40
C ILE A 188 -0.95 16.53 10.51
N GLN A 189 -0.37 17.68 10.19
CA GLN A 189 0.44 18.45 11.12
C GLN A 189 0.04 19.92 11.08
N GLY A 190 -0.05 20.54 12.26
CA GLY A 190 -0.22 21.98 12.34
C GLY A 190 0.98 22.70 11.72
N THR A 191 0.73 23.85 11.10
CA THR A 191 1.81 24.77 10.75
C THR A 191 2.60 25.10 12.01
N PRO A 192 3.95 25.04 12.01
CA PRO A 192 4.72 25.53 13.13
C PRO A 192 4.36 27.00 13.34
N VAL A 193 3.69 27.31 14.46
CA VAL A 193 3.54 28.69 14.88
C VAL A 193 4.94 29.16 15.24
N ALA A 194 5.55 29.97 14.37
CA ALA A 194 6.72 30.74 14.75
C ALA A 194 6.29 31.69 15.85
N THR A 195 6.49 31.30 17.11
CA THR A 195 6.35 32.21 18.25
C THR A 195 7.33 33.34 18.01
N THR A 196 6.81 34.46 17.50
CA THR A 196 7.56 35.70 17.34
C THR A 196 7.69 36.29 18.74
N SER A 197 8.66 35.78 19.49
CA SER A 197 9.12 36.40 20.72
C SER A 197 9.91 37.64 20.33
N THR A 198 9.30 38.81 20.43
CA THR A 198 9.96 40.10 20.30
C THR A 198 10.96 40.29 21.43
N THR A 199 12.19 39.83 21.25
CA THR A 199 13.35 40.30 22.03
C THR A 199 14.58 40.35 21.11
N SER A 200 15.09 41.56 20.90
CA SER A 200 16.32 41.89 20.17
C SER A 200 17.60 41.38 20.88
N PRO A 201 18.78 41.38 20.19
CA PRO A 201 19.69 40.23 20.17
C PRO A 201 20.85 40.33 21.16
N ILE A 202 21.30 39.18 21.65
CA ILE A 202 22.67 38.95 22.10
C ILE A 202 23.17 37.67 21.40
N LEU A 203 24.26 37.80 20.65
CA LEU A 203 24.95 36.82 19.81
C LEU A 203 26.38 36.64 20.40
N PRO A 204 27.14 35.53 20.22
CA PRO A 204 26.87 34.07 20.14
C PRO A 204 27.83 33.31 21.14
N PRO A 205 28.18 31.99 21.03
CA PRO A 205 28.72 31.26 19.85
C PRO A 205 28.05 29.91 19.53
N GLY A 206 27.95 29.60 18.24
CA GLY A 206 28.16 28.25 17.70
C GLY A 206 27.14 27.16 18.06
N GLY A 207 26.02 27.12 17.33
CA GLY A 207 25.18 25.92 17.23
C GLY A 207 24.95 25.61 15.77
N THR A 208 25.76 24.72 15.20
CA THR A 208 25.68 24.26 13.82
C THR A 208 24.30 23.68 13.55
N THR A 209 23.43 24.41 12.85
CA THR A 209 22.20 23.85 12.29
C THR A 209 22.59 22.95 11.14
N THR A 210 22.63 21.65 11.39
CA THR A 210 22.81 20.64 10.35
C THR A 210 21.56 20.66 9.47
N THR A 211 21.66 21.38 8.35
CA THR A 211 20.74 21.24 7.22
C THR A 211 20.83 19.80 6.73
N THR A 212 19.84 18.96 7.07
CA THR A 212 19.75 17.60 6.54
C THR A 212 19.33 17.66 5.08
N VAL A 213 20.32 17.75 4.20
CA VAL A 213 20.19 17.42 2.78
C VAL A 213 19.62 15.99 2.70
N PRO A 214 18.55 15.73 1.93
CA PRO A 214 18.04 14.38 1.74
C PRO A 214 19.10 13.56 1.02
N CYS A 215 19.71 12.61 1.74
CA CYS A 215 20.81 11.85 1.17
C CYS A 215 20.26 10.64 0.39
N PRO A 216 20.61 10.49 -0.90
CA PRO A 216 20.02 9.46 -1.77
C PRO A 216 20.66 8.07 -1.60
N THR A 217 21.66 7.90 -0.73
CA THR A 217 22.42 6.63 -0.64
C THR A 217 22.10 5.83 0.63
N PRO A 218 22.12 4.49 0.58
CA PRO A 218 21.93 3.62 1.76
C PRO A 218 22.94 3.91 2.88
N ARG A 219 24.14 4.37 2.51
CA ARG A 219 25.21 4.74 3.44
C ARG A 219 24.78 5.88 4.35
N CYS A 220 24.20 6.93 3.79
CA CYS A 220 23.70 8.05 4.58
C CYS A 220 22.51 7.68 5.46
N SER A 221 21.60 6.82 5.00
CA SER A 221 20.46 6.38 5.82
C SER A 221 20.90 5.57 7.04
N LEU A 222 21.94 4.74 6.90
CA LEU A 222 22.53 4.02 8.02
C LEU A 222 23.35 4.92 8.95
N GLU A 223 24.08 5.88 8.39
CA GLU A 223 24.89 6.82 9.17
C GLU A 223 24.00 7.77 9.99
N ALA A 224 22.91 8.28 9.39
CA ALA A 224 21.89 9.07 10.08
C ALA A 224 21.15 8.28 11.16
N ALA A 225 20.95 6.97 11.00
CA ALA A 225 20.36 6.13 12.04
C ALA A 225 21.31 5.89 13.24
N VAL A 226 22.62 5.87 13.00
CA VAL A 226 23.65 5.67 14.02
C VAL A 226 24.03 6.97 14.74
N GLN A 227 23.96 8.10 14.04
CA GLN A 227 24.28 9.45 14.55
C GLN A 227 23.03 10.25 14.95
N GLY A 228 21.84 9.78 14.60
CA GLY A 228 20.58 10.49 14.79
C GLY A 228 20.09 10.52 16.23
N ALA A 229 19.21 11.49 16.51
CA ALA A 229 18.63 11.76 17.84
C ALA A 229 17.98 10.54 18.52
N ALA A 230 17.57 9.52 17.75
CA ALA A 230 17.00 8.27 18.27
C ALA A 230 17.97 7.44 19.12
N CYS A 231 19.29 7.60 18.93
CA CYS A 231 20.30 6.94 19.75
C CYS A 231 20.86 7.80 20.89
N GLY A 232 20.49 9.07 20.98
CA GLY A 232 20.79 9.94 22.13
C GLY A 232 22.22 9.80 22.67
N PRO A 233 22.43 9.64 24.00
CA PRO A 233 23.75 9.39 24.60
C PRO A 233 24.17 7.91 24.58
N ASP A 234 23.41 7.00 23.93
CA ASP A 234 23.68 5.57 23.99
C ASP A 234 25.04 5.23 23.34
N THR A 235 25.88 4.50 24.06
CA THR A 235 27.16 4.03 23.51
C THR A 235 26.92 2.78 22.65
N ILE A 236 26.72 2.98 21.35
CA ILE A 236 26.58 1.87 20.40
C ILE A 236 27.86 1.02 20.40
N PRO A 237 27.78 -0.29 20.73
CA PRO A 237 28.94 -1.18 20.72
C PRO A 237 29.70 -1.17 19.39
N ALA A 238 31.03 -1.17 19.45
CA ALA A 238 31.91 -1.13 18.26
C ALA A 238 31.58 -2.23 17.23
N ALA A 239 31.22 -3.44 17.71
CA ALA A 239 30.84 -4.56 16.86
C ALA A 239 29.55 -4.32 16.04
N ILE A 240 28.67 -3.41 16.49
CA ILE A 240 27.46 -3.00 15.76
C ILE A 240 27.84 -1.91 14.75
N LYS A 241 28.61 -0.89 15.17
CA LYS A 241 29.11 0.17 14.29
C LYS A 241 29.87 -0.40 13.08
N GLN A 242 30.78 -1.34 13.29
CA GLN A 242 31.53 -1.99 12.21
C GLN A 242 30.64 -2.70 11.19
N LYS A 243 29.55 -3.34 11.64
CA LYS A 243 28.62 -4.05 10.72
C LYS A 243 27.77 -3.07 9.93
N LEU A 244 27.34 -1.97 10.57
CA LEU A 244 26.57 -0.91 9.94
C LEU A 244 27.42 -0.07 8.96
N ALA A 245 28.74 0.04 9.18
CA ALA A 245 29.67 0.67 8.24
C ALA A 245 30.03 -0.24 7.05
N ARG A 246 30.22 -1.54 7.28
CA ARG A 246 30.67 -2.47 6.24
C ARG A 246 29.56 -2.89 5.27
N ALA A 247 28.30 -2.89 5.70
CA ALA A 247 27.19 -3.29 4.83
C ALA A 247 26.97 -2.33 3.63
N PRO A 248 26.93 -0.99 3.80
CA PRO A 248 26.84 -0.05 2.68
C PRO A 248 27.99 -0.17 1.68
N GLU A 249 29.23 -0.35 2.14
CA GLU A 249 30.39 -0.53 1.24
C GLU A 249 30.22 -1.72 0.29
N LEU A 250 29.66 -2.83 0.79
CA LEU A 250 29.36 -4.00 -0.04
C LEU A 250 28.23 -3.74 -1.03
N LEU A 251 27.27 -2.86 -0.68
CA LEU A 251 26.19 -2.48 -1.58
C LEU A 251 26.70 -1.58 -2.69
N ASP A 252 27.53 -0.59 -2.36
CA ASP A 252 28.18 0.29 -3.33
C ASP A 252 29.07 -0.52 -4.29
N GLU A 253 29.87 -1.47 -3.77
CA GLU A 253 30.66 -2.39 -4.61
C GLU A 253 29.78 -3.28 -5.49
N SER A 254 28.55 -3.61 -5.06
CA SER A 254 27.64 -4.42 -5.85
C SER A 254 27.09 -3.71 -7.09
N LEU A 255 27.02 -2.37 -7.06
CA LEU A 255 26.50 -1.57 -8.18
C LEU A 255 27.44 -1.55 -9.38
N THR A 256 28.75 -1.68 -9.14
CA THR A 256 29.79 -1.66 -10.17
C THR A 256 30.36 -3.04 -10.48
N SER A 257 29.84 -4.10 -9.85
CA SER A 257 30.33 -5.47 -9.99
C SER A 257 29.53 -6.29 -11.02
N PRO A 258 30.16 -7.30 -11.67
CA PRO A 258 29.44 -8.24 -12.54
C PRO A 258 28.30 -8.97 -11.83
N PRO A 259 27.24 -9.43 -12.53
CA PRO A 259 26.00 -9.93 -11.90
C PRO A 259 26.19 -11.02 -10.85
N ALA A 260 27.10 -11.97 -11.08
CA ALA A 260 27.40 -13.04 -10.11
C ALA A 260 28.07 -12.50 -8.84
N LYS A 261 28.99 -11.54 -8.97
CA LYS A 261 29.68 -10.88 -7.86
C LYS A 261 28.72 -9.93 -7.11
N ALA A 262 27.90 -9.17 -7.84
CA ALA A 262 26.86 -8.30 -7.27
C ALA A 262 25.88 -9.07 -6.38
N ARG A 263 25.38 -10.23 -6.84
CA ARG A 263 24.52 -11.12 -6.03
C ARG A 263 25.20 -11.60 -4.74
N SER A 264 26.48 -11.99 -4.82
CA SER A 264 27.26 -12.41 -3.65
C SER A 264 27.46 -11.27 -2.65
N LEU A 265 27.77 -10.06 -3.13
CA LEU A 265 27.95 -8.87 -2.31
C LEU A 265 26.65 -8.45 -1.60
N ARG A 266 25.51 -8.43 -2.30
CA ARG A 266 24.19 -8.17 -1.70
C ARG A 266 23.82 -9.19 -0.63
N LYS A 267 24.12 -10.48 -0.87
CA LYS A 267 23.91 -11.55 0.14
C LYS A 267 24.78 -11.32 1.39
N LYS A 268 26.04 -10.92 1.22
CA LYS A 268 26.94 -10.57 2.35
C LYS A 268 26.44 -9.34 3.12
N ALA A 269 25.99 -8.29 2.42
CA ALA A 269 25.42 -7.10 3.05
C ALA A 269 24.16 -7.43 3.87
N LYS A 270 23.23 -8.20 3.30
CA LYS A 270 22.01 -8.71 3.97
C LYS A 270 22.31 -9.48 5.25
N HIS A 271 23.37 -10.31 5.23
CA HIS A 271 23.81 -11.05 6.40
C HIS A 271 24.36 -10.13 7.50
N LEU A 272 25.16 -9.12 7.14
CA LEU A 272 25.69 -8.14 8.08
C LEU A 272 24.58 -7.30 8.73
N LEU A 273 23.62 -6.82 7.94
CA LEU A 273 22.46 -6.06 8.43
C LEU A 273 21.61 -6.89 9.41
N THR A 274 21.38 -8.16 9.09
CA THR A 274 20.64 -9.09 9.97
C THR A 274 21.38 -9.31 11.29
N ARG A 275 22.71 -9.51 11.24
CA ARG A 275 23.54 -9.64 12.44
C ARG A 275 23.60 -8.35 13.26
N ALA A 276 23.61 -7.18 12.62
CA ALA A 276 23.59 -5.88 13.28
C ALA A 276 22.29 -5.67 14.06
N GLY A 277 21.12 -5.90 13.44
CA GLY A 277 19.82 -5.79 14.10
C GLY A 277 19.66 -6.78 15.28
N ALA A 278 20.14 -8.02 15.13
CA ALA A 278 20.14 -9.00 16.21
C ALA A 278 21.09 -8.61 17.36
N ALA A 279 22.26 -8.04 17.05
CA ALA A 279 23.20 -7.56 18.05
C ALA A 279 22.65 -6.33 18.81
N ALA A 280 21.97 -5.41 18.12
CA ALA A 280 21.30 -4.28 18.73
C ALA A 280 20.20 -4.73 19.71
N LEU A 281 19.37 -5.70 19.30
CA LEU A 281 18.35 -6.29 20.18
C LEU A 281 18.94 -6.96 21.43
N ARG A 282 20.09 -7.61 21.31
CA ARG A 282 20.79 -8.18 22.47
C ARG A 282 21.35 -7.09 23.38
N ALA A 283 21.85 -5.99 22.80
CA ALA A 283 22.39 -4.87 23.54
C ALA A 283 21.34 -4.08 24.33
N SER A 284 20.05 -4.20 24.01
CA SER A 284 18.94 -3.64 24.81
C SER A 284 18.36 -4.60 25.86
N ARG A 285 18.90 -5.82 26.01
CA ARG A 285 18.42 -6.81 26.98
C ARG A 285 19.36 -6.90 28.19
N GLY A 286 18.80 -7.12 29.38
CA GLY A 286 19.54 -7.30 30.64
C GLY A 286 19.34 -6.16 31.64
N ARG A 287 19.89 -6.31 32.85
CA ARG A 287 19.73 -5.34 33.97
C ARG A 287 20.40 -3.98 33.72
N LYS A 288 21.32 -3.88 32.75
CA LYS A 288 22.00 -2.65 32.32
C LYS A 288 22.07 -2.62 30.78
N PRO A 289 21.01 -2.20 30.09
CA PRO A 289 20.99 -2.15 28.64
C PRO A 289 22.00 -1.11 28.13
N LYS A 290 22.72 -1.44 27.06
CA LYS A 290 23.69 -0.56 26.39
C LYS A 290 23.05 0.34 25.33
N LEU A 291 21.84 -0.02 24.91
CA LEU A 291 21.03 0.71 23.93
C LEU A 291 19.62 0.90 24.47
N SER A 292 19.08 2.10 24.31
CA SER A 292 17.68 2.41 24.56
C SER A 292 16.76 1.67 23.58
N ALA A 293 15.50 1.50 23.98
CA ALA A 293 14.48 0.91 23.13
C ALA A 293 14.29 1.72 21.81
N GLY A 294 14.37 3.05 21.88
CA GLY A 294 14.31 3.94 20.72
C GLY A 294 15.46 3.73 19.74
N CYS A 295 16.70 3.65 20.24
CA CYS A 295 17.87 3.39 19.40
C CYS A 295 17.79 2.02 18.72
N VAL A 296 17.35 0.98 19.44
CA VAL A 296 17.18 -0.36 18.85
C VAL A 296 16.07 -0.41 17.82
N ALA A 297 14.94 0.27 18.05
CA ALA A 297 13.86 0.35 17.07
C ALA A 297 14.36 1.01 15.77
N SER A 298 15.09 2.12 15.88
CA SER A 298 15.69 2.82 14.74
C SER A 298 16.70 1.94 13.98
N ILE A 299 17.63 1.27 14.68
CA ILE A 299 18.61 0.37 14.06
C ILE A 299 17.91 -0.81 13.37
N LYS A 300 16.88 -1.40 13.99
CA LYS A 300 16.12 -2.50 13.38
C LYS A 300 15.34 -2.09 12.15
N GLN A 301 14.67 -0.94 12.21
CA GLN A 301 13.90 -0.41 11.08
C GLN A 301 14.83 -0.14 9.90
N THR A 302 15.95 0.53 10.15
CA THR A 302 16.93 0.88 9.11
C THR A 302 17.62 -0.35 8.50
N THR A 303 18.05 -1.30 9.34
CA THR A 303 18.67 -2.55 8.85
C THR A 303 17.67 -3.43 8.08
N SER A 304 16.39 -3.42 8.45
CA SER A 304 15.34 -4.14 7.74
C SER A 304 15.00 -3.47 6.40
N SER A 305 14.84 -2.15 6.39
CA SER A 305 14.60 -1.35 5.18
C SER A 305 15.71 -1.56 4.15
N THR A 306 16.97 -1.48 4.57
CA THR A 306 18.14 -1.65 3.70
C THR A 306 18.31 -3.08 3.21
N ARG A 307 17.87 -4.06 4.01
CA ARG A 307 17.87 -5.46 3.58
C ARG A 307 16.82 -5.73 2.50
N SER A 308 15.67 -5.06 2.59
CA SER A 308 14.60 -5.21 1.61
C SER A 308 14.96 -4.55 0.27
N SER A 309 15.70 -3.44 0.27
CA SER A 309 16.13 -2.74 -0.95
C SER A 309 17.27 -3.42 -1.73
N THR A 310 17.83 -4.52 -1.21
CA THR A 310 19.01 -5.20 -1.78
C THR A 310 18.69 -6.61 -2.29
N SER A 311 17.40 -6.97 -2.27
CA SER A 311 16.87 -8.27 -2.66
C SER A 311 16.60 -8.37 -4.15
#